data_AF-E9HVD5-F1
#
_entry.id   AF-E9HVD5-F1
#
_cell.length_a   1.000
_cell.length_b   1.000
_cell.length_c   1.000
_cell.angle_alpha   90.00
_cell.angle_beta   90.00
_cell.angle_gamma   90.00
#
_symmetry.space_group_name_H-M   'P 1'
#
loop_
_entity.id
_entity.type
_entity.pdbx_description
1 polymer ?
#
loop_
_entity_poly.entity_id
_entity_poly.type
_entity_poly.pdbx_seq_one_letter_code
_entity_poly.pdbx_strand_id
1 'polypeptide(L)'
;AWTKRSHPNMLFIFYEDMKKDLRGEVERVAKFLGKPLTEEKMFKLLEHLKFDNISKNESVNFEIGKKIGFMNQDGAFIRKGKTGDWKNHFSPELNRRIDAWVEANLAETDLRFEMELEKQD
;
A
#
# COMPACT_ATOMS: atom_id res chain seq x y z
N ALA A 1 -9.57 -8.38 -11.07
CA ALA A 1 -8.10 -8.41 -10.90
C ALA A 1 -7.63 -9.73 -10.30
N TRP A 2 -8.10 -10.13 -9.11
CA TRP A 2 -7.65 -11.35 -8.41
C TRP A 2 -7.72 -12.65 -9.23
N THR A 3 -8.83 -12.90 -9.94
CA THR A 3 -8.98 -14.10 -10.80
C THR A 3 -8.03 -14.14 -12.00
N LYS A 4 -7.36 -13.01 -12.32
CA LYS A 4 -6.36 -12.88 -13.38
C LYS A 4 -4.94 -12.74 -12.81
N ARG A 5 -4.73 -12.94 -11.50
CA ARG A 5 -3.42 -12.78 -10.85
C ARG A 5 -2.31 -13.67 -11.43
N SER A 6 -2.67 -14.79 -12.06
CA SER A 6 -1.71 -15.68 -12.73
C SER A 6 -1.41 -15.30 -14.18
N HIS A 7 -2.05 -14.25 -14.71
CA HIS A 7 -1.83 -13.81 -16.08
C HIS A 7 -0.44 -13.16 -16.21
N PRO A 8 0.35 -13.46 -17.26
CA PRO A 8 1.74 -13.00 -17.37
C PRO A 8 1.89 -11.47 -17.39
N ASN A 9 0.85 -10.74 -17.78
CA ASN A 9 0.80 -9.26 -17.79
C ASN A 9 -0.04 -8.67 -16.65
N MET A 10 -0.25 -9.40 -15.55
CA MET A 10 -0.92 -8.90 -14.34
C MET A 10 -0.05 -9.20 -13.13
N LEU A 11 0.38 -8.16 -12.42
CA LEU A 11 1.01 -8.30 -11.11
C LEU A 11 0.03 -7.81 -10.05
N PHE A 12 -0.50 -8.74 -9.25
CA PHE A 12 -1.31 -8.40 -8.08
C PHE A 12 -0.40 -8.27 -6.86
N ILE A 13 -0.50 -7.16 -6.13
CA ILE A 13 0.29 -6.85 -4.93
C ILE A 13 -0.64 -6.43 -3.80
N PHE A 14 -0.23 -6.70 -2.56
CA PHE A 14 -0.89 -6.19 -1.37
C PHE A 14 -0.10 -5.02 -0.80
N TYR A 15 -0.81 -4.07 -0.19
CA TYR A 15 -0.18 -2.95 0.48
C TYR A 15 0.65 -3.42 1.67
N GLU A 16 0.13 -4.41 2.38
CA GLU A 16 0.72 -4.98 3.57
C GLU A 16 2.02 -5.72 3.26
N ASP A 17 2.12 -6.39 2.11
CA ASP A 17 3.38 -6.97 1.65
C ASP A 17 4.47 -5.88 1.46
N MET A 18 4.10 -4.73 0.89
CA MET A 18 5.05 -3.61 0.74
C MET A 18 5.48 -3.02 2.09
N LYS A 19 4.62 -3.07 3.10
CA LYS A 19 4.94 -2.62 4.46
C LYS A 19 5.77 -3.64 5.24
N LYS A 20 5.64 -4.92 4.91
CA LYS A 20 6.33 -6.05 5.54
C LYS A 20 7.72 -6.28 4.98
N ASP A 21 7.86 -6.19 3.65
CA ASP A 21 9.13 -6.33 2.93
C ASP A 21 9.11 -5.48 1.64
N LEU A 22 9.41 -4.20 1.78
CA LEU A 22 9.46 -3.28 0.63
C LEU A 22 10.49 -3.73 -0.41
N ARG A 23 11.63 -4.30 0.03
CA ARG A 23 12.68 -4.75 -0.88
C ARG A 23 12.20 -5.91 -1.75
N GLY A 24 11.61 -6.94 -1.14
CA GLY A 24 11.05 -8.09 -1.86
C GLY A 24 9.99 -7.68 -2.86
N GLU A 25 9.11 -6.73 -2.51
CA GLU A 25 8.10 -6.23 -3.44
C GLU A 25 8.69 -5.43 -4.60
N VAL A 26 9.70 -4.59 -4.36
CA VAL A 26 10.42 -3.89 -5.43
C VAL A 26 11.12 -4.89 -6.36
N GLU A 27 11.75 -5.93 -5.82
CA GLU A 27 12.37 -7.01 -6.62
C GLU A 27 11.33 -7.76 -7.47
N ARG A 28 10.15 -8.07 -6.91
CA ARG A 28 9.02 -8.68 -7.64
C ARG A 28 8.57 -7.79 -8.80
N VAL A 29 8.36 -6.50 -8.57
CA VAL A 29 7.95 -5.54 -9.61
C VAL A 29 9.02 -5.42 -10.69
N ALA A 30 10.28 -5.29 -10.29
CA ALA A 30 11.43 -5.21 -11.20
C ALA A 30 11.53 -6.44 -12.10
N LYS A 31 11.38 -7.65 -11.54
CA LYS A 31 11.38 -8.92 -12.27
C LYS A 31 10.18 -9.00 -13.24
N PHE A 32 8.99 -8.64 -12.78
CA PHE A 32 7.78 -8.64 -13.60
C PHE A 32 7.91 -7.73 -14.83
N LEU A 33 8.53 -6.55 -14.66
CA LEU A 33 8.77 -5.61 -15.75
C LEU A 33 10.00 -5.97 -16.62
N GLY A 34 10.71 -7.06 -16.31
CA GLY A 34 11.94 -7.46 -17.02
C GLY A 34 13.11 -6.48 -16.83
N LYS A 35 13.18 -5.84 -15.66
CA LYS A 35 14.17 -4.80 -15.31
C LYS A 35 14.86 -5.11 -13.98
N PRO A 36 15.69 -6.17 -13.88
CA PRO A 36 16.41 -6.46 -12.65
C PRO A 36 17.27 -5.25 -12.22
N LEU A 37 17.28 -4.98 -10.92
CA LEU A 37 17.99 -3.84 -10.33
C LEU A 37 19.36 -4.29 -9.80
N THR A 38 20.35 -3.41 -9.91
CA THR A 38 21.61 -3.56 -9.17
C THR A 38 21.39 -3.19 -7.71
N GLU A 39 22.25 -3.68 -6.81
CA GLU A 39 22.19 -3.31 -5.38
C GLU A 39 22.20 -1.80 -5.15
N GLU A 40 23.03 -1.06 -5.91
CA GLU A 40 23.08 0.40 -5.82
C GLU A 40 21.74 1.06 -6.19
N LYS A 41 21.09 0.59 -7.27
CA LYS A 41 19.79 1.12 -7.70
C LYS A 41 18.68 0.73 -6.72
N MET A 42 18.73 -0.49 -6.20
CA MET A 42 17.81 -0.96 -5.18
C MET A 42 17.90 -0.08 -3.93
N PHE A 43 19.11 0.16 -3.42
CA PHE A 43 19.33 1.01 -2.26
C PHE A 43 18.77 2.42 -2.46
N LYS A 44 19.07 3.07 -3.60
CA LYS A 44 18.54 4.41 -3.91
C LYS A 44 17.02 4.43 -4.00
N LEU A 45 16.41 3.38 -4.57
CA LEU A 45 14.97 3.28 -4.70
C LEU A 45 14.29 3.08 -3.34
N LEU A 46 14.81 2.19 -2.50
CA LEU A 46 14.29 2.00 -1.14
C LEU A 46 14.41 3.26 -0.31
N GLU A 47 15.54 3.95 -0.37
CA GLU A 47 15.70 5.25 0.29
C GLU A 47 14.66 6.25 -0.21
N HIS A 48 14.46 6.35 -1.54
CA HIS A 48 13.46 7.26 -2.11
C HIS A 48 12.03 6.95 -1.67
N LEU A 49 11.68 5.67 -1.55
CA LEU A 49 10.34 5.20 -1.19
C LEU A 49 10.03 5.24 0.31
N LYS A 50 11.01 5.51 1.18
CA LYS A 50 10.76 5.72 2.61
C LYS A 50 9.64 6.73 2.81
N PHE A 51 8.75 6.44 3.76
CA PHE A 51 7.56 7.25 4.00
C PHE A 51 7.88 8.75 4.19
N ASP A 52 8.89 9.06 4.99
CA ASP A 52 9.32 10.44 5.25
C ASP A 52 9.83 11.16 3.99
N ASN A 53 10.45 10.42 3.06
CA ASN A 53 10.97 10.98 1.82
C ASN A 53 9.84 11.18 0.81
N ILE A 54 9.00 10.16 0.61
CA ILE A 54 7.90 10.25 -0.37
C ILE A 54 6.79 11.21 0.08
N SER A 55 6.51 11.32 1.38
CA SER A 55 5.51 12.26 1.92
C SER A 55 5.89 13.73 1.71
N LYS A 56 7.19 14.03 1.66
CA LYS A 56 7.73 15.38 1.42
C LYS A 56 8.00 15.67 -0.06
N ASN A 57 7.91 14.65 -0.92
CA ASN A 57 8.18 14.80 -2.35
C ASN A 57 7.02 15.54 -3.05
N GLU A 58 7.24 16.80 -3.42
CA GLU A 58 6.25 17.67 -4.08
C GLU A 58 5.72 17.11 -5.42
N SER A 59 6.48 16.22 -6.08
CA SER A 59 6.03 15.60 -7.32
C SER A 59 4.91 14.58 -7.13
N VAL A 60 4.68 14.08 -5.91
CA VAL A 60 3.71 13.00 -5.62
C VAL A 60 2.84 13.23 -4.39
N ASN A 61 3.16 14.21 -3.53
CA ASN A 61 2.40 14.47 -2.30
C ASN A 61 1.15 15.36 -2.50
N PHE A 62 0.93 15.85 -3.73
CA PHE A 62 -0.23 16.66 -4.13
C PHE A 62 -0.43 17.98 -3.35
N GLU A 63 0.62 18.54 -2.74
CA GLU A 63 0.52 19.84 -2.06
C GLU A 63 0.19 20.99 -3.04
N ILE A 64 0.55 20.87 -4.32
CA ILE A 64 0.13 21.83 -5.35
C ILE A 64 -1.40 21.85 -5.53
N GLY A 65 -2.06 20.69 -5.36
CA GLY A 65 -3.51 20.57 -5.42
C GLY A 65 -4.21 21.40 -4.35
N LYS A 66 -3.61 21.53 -3.17
CA LYS A 66 -4.11 22.42 -2.11
C LYS A 66 -3.94 23.88 -2.48
N LYS A 67 -2.77 24.27 -3.01
CA LYS A 67 -2.48 25.66 -3.40
C LYS A 67 -3.47 26.18 -4.45
N ILE A 68 -3.90 25.32 -5.38
CA ILE A 68 -4.84 25.68 -6.45
C ILE A 68 -6.32 25.42 -6.11
N GLY A 69 -6.63 25.02 -4.88
CA GLY A 69 -8.01 24.79 -4.43
C GLY A 69 -8.69 23.52 -4.97
N PHE A 70 -7.93 22.59 -5.53
CA PHE A 70 -8.44 21.28 -6.01
C PHE A 70 -8.50 20.22 -4.89
N MET A 71 -7.70 20.38 -3.84
CA MET A 71 -7.65 19.49 -2.69
C MET A 71 -8.09 20.19 -1.41
N ASN A 72 -8.62 19.42 -0.46
CA ASN A 72 -8.90 19.88 0.89
C ASN A 72 -7.63 20.40 1.56
N GLN A 73 -7.76 21.52 2.30
CA GLN A 73 -6.65 22.10 3.05
C GLN A 73 -6.29 21.26 4.28
N ASP A 74 -7.29 20.57 4.85
CA ASP A 74 -7.11 19.71 6.01
C ASP A 74 -6.52 18.36 5.63
N GLY A 75 -5.50 17.93 6.39
CA GLY A 75 -4.83 16.65 6.20
C GLY A 75 -3.76 16.67 5.11
N ALA A 76 -3.26 15.49 4.75
CA ALA A 76 -2.23 15.31 3.73
C ALA A 76 -2.61 14.13 2.83
N PHE A 77 -2.25 14.18 1.55
CA PHE A 77 -2.49 13.07 0.61
C PHE A 77 -1.71 11.82 1.03
N ILE A 78 -0.42 12.00 1.34
CA ILE A 78 0.43 10.96 1.94
C ILE A 78 0.38 11.15 3.46
N ARG A 79 -0.52 10.44 4.15
CA ARG A 79 -0.94 10.76 5.52
C ARG A 79 -0.16 10.07 6.65
N LYS A 80 -0.22 8.72 6.72
CA LYS A 80 0.39 7.93 7.81
C LYS A 80 1.23 6.75 7.34
N GLY A 81 0.94 6.21 6.14
CA GLY A 81 1.71 5.12 5.54
C GLY A 81 1.81 3.86 6.40
N LYS A 82 0.76 3.50 7.15
CA LYS A 82 0.76 2.36 8.06
C LYS A 82 -0.48 1.48 7.92
N THR A 83 -0.32 0.20 8.21
CA THR A 83 -1.41 -0.80 8.36
C THR A 83 -2.06 -0.68 9.74
N GLY A 84 -3.28 -1.19 9.89
CA GLY A 84 -3.97 -1.26 11.18
C GLY A 84 -4.53 0.06 11.74
N ASP A 85 -4.39 1.21 11.05
CA ASP A 85 -4.93 2.49 11.55
C ASP A 85 -6.46 2.48 11.69
N TRP A 86 -7.16 1.56 11.01
CA TRP A 86 -8.61 1.36 11.12
C TRP A 86 -9.09 1.17 12.56
N LYS A 87 -8.27 0.57 13.43
CA LYS A 87 -8.55 0.38 14.87
C LYS A 87 -8.76 1.68 15.63
N ASN A 88 -8.18 2.79 15.13
CA ASN A 88 -8.34 4.11 15.74
C ASN A 88 -9.64 4.82 15.29
N HIS A 89 -10.37 4.25 14.34
CA HIS A 89 -11.57 4.88 13.75
C HIS A 89 -12.83 4.06 13.95
N PHE A 90 -12.72 2.73 14.07
CA PHE A 90 -13.89 1.85 14.10
C PHE A 90 -14.37 1.63 15.53
N SER A 91 -15.67 1.85 15.75
CA SER A 91 -16.33 1.39 16.97
C SER A 91 -16.43 -0.15 16.97
N PRO A 92 -16.59 -0.80 18.14
CA PRO A 92 -16.76 -2.25 18.20
C PRO A 92 -17.96 -2.77 17.40
N GLU A 93 -19.02 -1.95 17.27
CA GLU A 93 -20.17 -2.29 16.43
C GLU A 93 -19.81 -2.24 14.94
N LEU A 94 -19.17 -1.16 14.49
CA LEU A 94 -18.76 -1.02 13.11
C LEU A 94 -17.76 -2.12 12.72
N ASN A 95 -16.85 -2.47 13.62
CA ASN A 95 -15.88 -3.52 13.37
C ASN A 95 -16.56 -4.86 13.09
N ARG A 96 -17.49 -5.29 13.95
CA ARG A 96 -18.25 -6.54 13.75
C ARG A 96 -19.00 -6.56 12.42
N ARG A 97 -19.58 -5.43 12.01
CA ARG A 97 -20.29 -5.32 10.72
C ARG A 97 -19.34 -5.47 9.53
N ILE A 98 -18.15 -4.88 9.62
CA ILE A 98 -17.13 -4.97 8.57
C ILE A 98 -16.54 -6.38 8.51
N ASP A 99 -16.23 -6.99 9.66
CA ASP A 99 -15.73 -8.36 9.74
C ASP A 99 -16.71 -9.34 9.06
N ALA A 100 -17.99 -9.28 9.43
CA ALA A 100 -19.02 -10.12 8.81
C ALA A 100 -19.18 -9.87 7.30
N TRP A 101 -19.05 -8.61 6.86
CA TRP A 101 -19.10 -8.29 5.43
C TRP A 101 -17.88 -8.84 4.69
N VAL A 102 -16.67 -8.72 5.24
CA VAL A 102 -15.44 -9.27 4.65
C VAL A 102 -15.53 -10.79 4.56
N GLU A 103 -15.95 -11.47 5.63
CA GLU A 103 -16.14 -12.92 5.64
C GLU A 103 -17.11 -13.37 4.54
N ALA A 104 -18.27 -12.74 4.45
CA ALA A 104 -19.28 -13.08 3.44
C ALA A 104 -18.78 -12.88 2.00
N ASN A 105 -17.98 -11.84 1.73
CA ASN A 105 -17.46 -11.57 0.40
C ASN A 105 -16.26 -12.46 0.03
N LEU A 106 -15.53 -13.00 1.01
CA LEU A 106 -14.36 -13.84 0.79
C LEU A 106 -14.66 -15.34 0.85
N ALA A 107 -15.82 -15.74 1.38
CA ALA A 107 -16.21 -17.13 1.65
C ALA A 107 -15.95 -18.07 0.47
N GLU A 108 -16.39 -17.67 -0.73
CA GLU A 108 -16.28 -18.47 -1.96
C GLU A 108 -15.05 -18.12 -2.81
N THR A 109 -14.03 -17.55 -2.19
CA THR A 109 -12.79 -17.12 -2.86
C THR A 109 -11.57 -17.67 -2.13
N ASP A 110 -10.45 -17.71 -2.84
CA ASP A 110 -9.10 -17.94 -2.28
C ASP A 110 -8.36 -16.63 -1.94
N LEU A 111 -9.03 -15.47 -2.06
CA LEU A 111 -8.45 -14.17 -1.72
C LEU A 111 -8.40 -14.00 -0.21
N ARG A 112 -7.22 -13.69 0.33
CA ARG A 112 -7.00 -13.41 1.75
C ARG A 112 -6.18 -12.14 1.91
N PHE A 113 -6.43 -11.41 3.00
CA PHE A 113 -5.75 -10.18 3.34
C PHE A 113 -5.07 -10.33 4.70
N GLU A 114 -3.87 -9.77 4.83
CA GLU A 114 -3.22 -9.55 6.12
C GLU A 114 -3.73 -8.19 6.62
N MET A 115 -4.49 -8.15 7.72
CA MET A 115 -5.18 -6.92 8.16
C MET A 115 -4.33 -6.04 9.08
N GLU A 116 -3.23 -6.60 9.59
CA GLU A 116 -2.32 -5.98 10.53
C GLU A 116 -0.94 -6.63 10.44
N LEU A 117 0.09 -5.85 10.78
CA LEU A 117 1.46 -6.31 10.85
C LEU A 117 2.01 -5.96 12.23
N GLU A 118 2.69 -6.90 12.88
CA GLU A 118 3.42 -6.62 14.13
C GLU A 118 4.59 -5.65 13.91
N LYS A 119 5.21 -5.75 12.73
CA LYS A 119 6.31 -4.88 12.28
C LYS A 119 6.02 -4.42 10.87
N GLN A 120 6.21 -3.13 10.65
CA GLN A 120 6.08 -2.49 9.36
C GLN A 120 7.11 -1.38 9.27
N ASP A 121 7.64 -1.17 8.06
CA ASP A 121 8.52 -0.05 7.74
C ASP A 121 7.80 1.32 7.81
#